data_AF-A0A7L4P7D6-F1
#
_entry.id   AF-A0A7L4P7D6-F1
#
_cell.length_a   1.000
_cell.length_b   1.000
_cell.length_c   1.000
_cell.angle_alpha   90.00
_cell.angle_beta   90.00
_cell.angle_gamma   90.00
#
_symmetry.space_group_name_H-M   'P 1'
#
loop_
_entity.id
_entity.type
_entity.pdbx_description
1 polymer ?
#
loop_
_entity_poly.entity_id
_entity_poly.type
_entity_poly.pdbx_seq_one_letter_code
_entity_poly.pdbx_strand_id
1 'polypeptide(L)'
;MSLEDLGRRELIIEAVKNAVRECVGVDVVEVKLALSVMSKDWVVLVYEARTKFTTLRPRIVFTEGDPAKALEEVEKVFWSGGP
;
A
#
# COMPACT_ATOMS: atom_id res chain seq x y z
N MET A 1 -16.08 4.77 0.20
CA MET A 1 -15.70 3.75 -0.80
C MET A 1 -16.82 3.68 -1.83
N SER A 2 -16.57 4.16 -3.04
CA SER A 2 -17.37 3.99 -4.27
C SER A 2 -16.49 3.41 -5.39
N LEU A 3 -16.52 2.08 -5.53
CA LEU A 3 -17.17 1.30 -6.59
C LEU A 3 -16.41 1.09 -7.92
N GLU A 4 -15.48 1.96 -8.32
CA GLU A 4 -14.26 1.45 -8.99
C GLU A 4 -13.25 0.93 -7.94
N ASP A 5 -13.39 1.44 -6.71
CA ASP A 5 -12.56 1.27 -5.52
C ASP A 5 -12.28 -0.17 -5.05
N LEU A 6 -12.96 -1.20 -5.56
CA LEU A 6 -12.73 -2.60 -5.18
C LEU A 6 -12.52 -3.54 -6.36
N GLY A 7 -12.98 -3.20 -7.57
CA GLY A 7 -12.63 -3.93 -8.80
C GLY A 7 -11.15 -3.76 -9.17
N ARG A 8 -10.55 -2.62 -8.78
CA ARG A 8 -9.09 -2.45 -8.73
C ARG A 8 -8.43 -3.17 -7.57
N ARG A 9 -9.14 -3.70 -6.56
CA ARG A 9 -8.44 -4.33 -5.43
C ARG A 9 -7.62 -5.53 -5.89
N GLU A 10 -8.13 -6.31 -6.84
CA GLU A 10 -7.34 -7.35 -7.52
C GLU A 10 -6.21 -6.75 -8.34
N LEU A 11 -6.44 -5.69 -9.13
CA LEU A 11 -5.35 -5.01 -9.87
C LEU A 11 -4.27 -4.42 -8.94
N ILE A 12 -4.64 -3.92 -7.78
CA ILE A 12 -3.76 -3.37 -6.76
C ILE A 12 -3.04 -4.51 -6.05
N ILE A 13 -3.75 -5.60 -5.70
CA ILE A 13 -3.13 -6.80 -5.15
C ILE A 13 -2.10 -7.36 -6.14
N GLU A 14 -2.44 -7.48 -7.42
CA GLU A 14 -1.54 -7.92 -8.47
C GLU A 14 -0.39 -6.92 -8.70
N ALA A 15 -0.64 -5.61 -8.64
CA ALA A 15 0.42 -4.60 -8.69
C ALA A 15 1.36 -4.71 -7.49
N VAL A 16 0.85 -4.95 -6.28
CA VAL A 16 1.66 -5.20 -5.07
C VAL A 16 2.48 -6.48 -5.26
N LYS A 17 1.86 -7.58 -5.71
CA LYS A 17 2.56 -8.84 -5.94
C LYS A 17 3.67 -8.68 -6.98
N ASN A 18 3.38 -8.01 -8.09
CA ASN A 18 4.36 -7.76 -9.16
C ASN A 18 5.48 -6.83 -8.66
N ALA A 19 5.17 -5.74 -7.97
CA ALA A 19 6.19 -4.84 -7.42
C ALA A 19 7.09 -5.56 -6.41
N VAL A 20 6.53 -6.39 -5.52
CA VAL A 20 7.33 -7.19 -4.58
C VAL A 20 8.19 -8.21 -5.33
N ARG A 21 7.63 -8.87 -6.35
CA ARG A 21 8.36 -9.83 -7.17
C ARG A 21 9.50 -9.17 -7.94
N GLU A 22 9.29 -8.01 -8.55
CA GLU A 22 10.30 -7.27 -9.31
C GLU A 22 11.41 -6.72 -8.41
N CYS A 23 11.04 -6.15 -7.25
CA CYS A 23 12.01 -5.52 -6.35
C CYS A 23 12.81 -6.51 -5.51
N VAL A 24 12.20 -7.63 -5.09
CA VAL A 24 12.77 -8.55 -4.10
C VAL A 24 13.04 -9.95 -4.69
N GLY A 25 12.55 -10.24 -5.90
CA GLY A 25 12.78 -11.52 -6.58
C GLY A 25 12.03 -12.69 -5.95
N VAL A 26 11.02 -12.44 -5.13
CA VAL A 26 10.30 -13.47 -4.35
C VAL A 26 8.80 -13.48 -4.64
N ASP A 27 8.23 -14.68 -4.66
CA ASP A 27 6.78 -14.86 -4.82
C ASP A 27 6.02 -14.52 -3.55
N VAL A 28 4.90 -13.80 -3.73
CA VAL A 28 3.99 -13.40 -2.65
C VAL A 28 2.88 -14.44 -2.50
N VAL A 29 2.73 -14.95 -1.27
CA VAL A 29 1.74 -15.97 -0.89
C VAL A 29 0.42 -15.32 -0.47
N GLU A 30 0.49 -14.17 0.22
CA GLU A 30 -0.69 -13.47 0.73
C GLU A 30 -0.46 -11.96 0.70
N VAL A 31 -1.50 -11.18 0.41
CA VAL A 31 -1.48 -9.71 0.49
C VAL A 31 -2.67 -9.24 1.31
N LYS A 32 -2.43 -8.39 2.31
CA LYS A 32 -3.45 -7.77 3.15
C LYS A 32 -3.29 -6.26 3.15
N LEU A 33 -4.38 -5.51 3.16
CA LEU A 33 -4.34 -4.06 3.37
C LEU A 33 -4.11 -3.80 4.86
N ALA A 34 -2.99 -3.15 5.21
CA ALA A 34 -2.60 -2.85 6.58
C ALA A 34 -3.07 -1.45 7.03
N LEU A 35 -2.99 -0.46 6.14
CA LEU A 35 -3.44 0.91 6.41
C LEU A 35 -3.92 1.57 5.12
N SER A 36 -4.91 2.43 5.24
CA SER A 36 -5.35 3.33 4.17
C SER A 36 -5.46 4.73 4.73
N VAL A 37 -4.80 5.70 4.10
CA VAL A 37 -4.92 7.12 4.41
C VAL A 37 -5.39 7.84 3.16
N MET A 38 -6.46 8.62 3.31
CA MET A 38 -7.11 9.30 2.21
C MET A 38 -7.29 10.78 2.55
N SER A 39 -6.87 11.63 1.62
CA SER A 39 -7.10 13.07 1.62
C SER A 39 -7.73 13.47 0.27
N LYS A 40 -8.08 14.75 0.13
CA LYS A 40 -8.71 15.27 -1.08
C LYS A 40 -7.85 15.06 -2.34
N ASP A 41 -6.53 15.15 -2.20
CA ASP A 41 -5.59 15.17 -3.35
C ASP A 41 -4.72 13.89 -3.44
N TRP A 42 -4.86 12.96 -2.49
CA TRP A 42 -4.04 11.76 -2.43
C TRP A 42 -4.65 10.62 -1.62
N VAL A 43 -4.26 9.40 -1.98
CA VAL A 43 -4.59 8.14 -1.32
C VAL A 43 -3.30 7.34 -1.16
N VAL A 44 -3.00 6.92 0.07
CA VAL A 44 -1.91 5.98 0.35
C VAL A 44 -2.46 4.70 0.91
N LEU A 45 -2.08 3.59 0.29
CA LEU A 45 -2.42 2.24 0.70
C LEU A 45 -1.15 1.52 1.13
N VAL A 46 -1.10 1.09 2.39
CA VAL A 46 -0.04 0.24 2.91
C VAL A 46 -0.54 -1.18 2.94
N TYR A 47 0.16 -2.06 2.24
CA TYR A 47 -0.14 -3.48 2.21
C TYR A 47 0.90 -4.26 3.01
N GLU A 48 0.50 -5.38 3.57
CA GLU A 48 1.38 -6.39 4.12
C GLU A 48 1.38 -7.58 3.16
N ALA A 49 2.52 -7.86 2.56
CA ALA A 49 2.74 -8.96 1.64
C ALA A 49 3.53 -10.06 2.36
N ARG A 50 2.94 -11.24 2.51
CA ARG A 50 3.59 -12.41 3.08
C ARG A 50 4.21 -13.24 1.97
N THR A 51 5.50 -13.49 2.09
CA THR A 51 6.25 -14.42 1.23
C THR A 51 6.53 -15.70 2.01
N LYS A 52 7.14 -16.70 1.36
CA LYS A 52 7.58 -17.93 2.06
C LYS A 52 8.64 -17.67 3.15
N PHE A 53 9.40 -16.57 3.02
CA PHE A 53 10.57 -16.31 3.85
C PHE A 53 10.37 -15.17 4.84
N THR A 54 9.54 -14.19 4.49
CA THR A 54 9.39 -12.96 5.28
C THR A 54 8.06 -12.25 5.00
N THR A 55 7.73 -11.29 5.87
CA THR A 55 6.62 -10.36 5.70
C THR A 55 7.16 -9.00 5.28
N LEU A 56 6.61 -8.46 4.20
CA LEU A 56 6.98 -7.17 3.61
C LEU A 56 5.84 -6.17 3.78
N ARG A 57 6.15 -4.88 3.88
CA ARG A 57 5.15 -3.81 3.94
C ARG A 57 5.26 -2.83 2.78
N PRO A 58 4.83 -3.21 1.57
CA PRO A 58 4.79 -2.30 0.43
C PRO A 58 3.78 -1.17 0.61
N ARG A 59 4.11 0.00 0.07
CA ARG A 59 3.25 1.20 0.06
C ARG A 59 2.93 1.56 -1.39
N ILE A 60 1.67 1.90 -1.64
CA ILE A 60 1.21 2.41 -2.94
C ILE A 60 0.59 3.77 -2.71
N VAL A 61 1.00 4.74 -3.51
CA VAL A 61 0.51 6.12 -3.45
C VAL A 61 -0.20 6.44 -4.77
N PHE A 62 -1.45 6.90 -4.67
CA PHE A 62 -2.21 7.49 -5.77
C PHE A 62 -2.40 8.96 -5.44
N THR A 63 -1.94 9.87 -6.29
CA THR A 63 -2.08 11.30 -6.03
C THR A 63 -2.16 12.10 -7.32
N GLU A 64 -2.91 13.20 -7.29
CA GLU A 64 -2.84 14.28 -8.28
C GLU A 64 -1.83 15.38 -7.87
N GLY A 65 -1.29 15.29 -6.65
CA GLY A 65 -0.35 16.22 -6.03
C GLY A 65 1.03 15.59 -5.74
N ASP A 66 1.71 16.07 -4.69
CA ASP A 66 3.08 15.65 -4.34
C ASP A 66 3.12 14.34 -3.54
N PRO A 67 3.69 13.24 -4.09
CA PRO A 67 3.78 11.96 -3.39
C PRO A 67 4.60 12.00 -2.09
N ALA A 68 5.58 12.89 -1.98
CA ALA A 68 6.42 13.00 -0.77
C ALA A 68 5.61 13.50 0.42
N LYS A 69 4.73 14.49 0.20
CA LYS A 69 3.81 14.99 1.22
C LYS A 69 2.79 13.94 1.65
N ALA A 70 2.28 13.14 0.71
CA ALA A 70 1.37 12.04 1.04
C ALA A 70 2.05 11.00 1.95
N LEU A 71 3.33 10.70 1.70
CA LEU A 71 4.12 9.80 2.56
C LEU A 71 4.39 10.40 3.94
N GLU A 72 4.74 11.68 4.03
CA GLU A 72 4.98 12.38 5.30
C GLU A 72 3.74 12.31 6.21
N GLU A 73 2.55 12.55 5.67
CA GLU A 73 1.30 12.46 6.43
C GLU A 73 0.98 11.03 6.88
N VAL A 74 1.30 10.02 6.06
CA VAL A 74 1.15 8.62 6.46
C VAL A 74 2.10 8.26 7.59
N GLU A 75 3.35 8.71 7.54
CA GLU A 75 4.29 8.51 8.63
C GLU A 75 3.80 9.16 9.92
N LYS A 76 3.31 10.41 9.86
CA LYS A 76 2.70 11.07 11.01
C LYS A 76 1.57 10.24 11.61
N VAL A 77 0.64 9.76 10.79
CA VAL A 77 -0.48 8.91 11.25
C VAL A 77 0.04 7.62 11.87
N PHE A 78 1.00 6.95 11.22
CA PHE A 78 1.57 5.69 11.68
C PHE A 78 2.30 5.81 13.03
N TRP A 79 3.03 6.91 13.25
CA TRP A 79 3.78 7.15 14.49
C TRP A 79 2.93 7.82 15.59
N SER A 80 1.82 8.47 15.22
CA SER A 80 0.89 9.11 16.17
C SER A 80 -0.06 8.11 16.85
N GLY A 81 -0.31 6.95 16.23
CA GLY A 81 -1.05 5.84 16.84
C GLY A 81 -0.14 5.01 17.73
N GLY A 82 0.36 5.61 18.83
CA GLY A 82 1.30 5.00 19.78
C GLY A 82 0.97 3.56 20.23
N PRO A 83 1.91 2.88 20.93
CA PRO A 83 1.88 1.43 21.17
C PRO A 83 0.55 0.88 21.70
#